data_AF-A0A5C6FX10-F1
#
_entry.id   AF-A0A5C6FX10-F1
#
_cell.length_a   1.000
_cell.length_b   1.000
_cell.length_c   1.000
_cell.angle_alpha   90.00
_cell.angle_beta   90.00
_cell.angle_gamma   90.00
#
_symmetry.space_group_name_H-M   'P 1'
#
loop_
_entity.id
_entity.type
_entity.pdbx_description
1 polymer ?
#
loop_
_entity_poly.entity_id
_entity_poly.type
_entity_poly.pdbx_seq_one_letter_code
_entity_poly.pdbx_strand_id
1 'polypeptide(L)'
;MAVRLNVLLIQTPPPTSAAGSMIDEIVGQLIAVPGVDLMLVRSPQHWEPGSTDHLTLENLQNDVAVLDWVPIEQSADALRQVCQDHARTRHENDVVAPPPRGGSKCLFLFDLGQFETAVDVVDAIHRIQESRQVCTFQLLGTTAAPQKTNVDPVGTKGGIRENSDRRPTSPRANPGVGESSNNSDAASRADPKRAENQRSAKTLTNPDSHQALDRLLDELDELDP
;
A
#
# COMPACT_ATOMS: atom_id res chain seq x y z
N MET A 1 23.47 5.22 1.77
CA MET A 1 22.55 5.57 2.87
C MET A 1 21.32 4.69 2.71
N ALA A 2 20.87 4.00 3.76
CA ALA A 2 19.64 3.23 3.70
C ALA A 2 18.46 4.20 3.64
N VAL A 3 17.66 4.12 2.57
CA VAL A 3 16.45 4.94 2.42
C VAL A 3 15.37 4.31 3.28
N ARG A 4 14.79 5.10 4.20
CA ARG A 4 13.65 4.66 5.02
C ARG A 4 12.35 5.08 4.36
N LEU A 5 11.39 4.17 4.33
CA LEU A 5 10.04 4.41 3.82
C LEU A 5 9.08 4.50 5.01
N ASN A 6 8.39 5.63 5.15
CA ASN A 6 7.35 5.77 6.17
C ASN A 6 6.07 5.10 5.65
N VAL A 7 5.50 4.16 6.39
CA VAL A 7 4.22 3.54 6.06
C VAL A 7 3.17 4.06 7.04
N LEU A 8 2.20 4.81 6.52
CA LEU A 8 1.04 5.27 7.25
C LEU A 8 -0.09 4.26 7.06
N LEU A 9 -0.55 3.67 8.16
CA LEU A 9 -1.75 2.86 8.15
C LEU A 9 -2.89 3.66 8.79
N ILE A 10 -3.89 3.99 7.98
CA ILE A 10 -5.05 4.76 8.40
C ILE A 10 -6.04 3.81 9.08
N GLN A 11 -6.40 4.12 10.33
CA GLN A 11 -7.37 3.39 11.14
C GLN A 11 -8.81 3.68 10.71
N THR A 12 -9.10 3.46 9.43
CA THR A 12 -10.46 3.43 8.91
C THR A 12 -11.09 2.09 9.28
N PRO A 13 -12.34 2.04 9.78
CA PRO A 13 -12.98 0.78 10.14
C PRO A 13 -13.03 -0.17 8.93
N PRO A 14 -12.50 -1.40 9.06
CA PRO A 14 -12.48 -2.34 7.95
C PRO A 14 -13.91 -2.77 7.58
N PRO A 15 -14.15 -3.08 6.29
CA PRO A 15 -15.49 -3.45 5.82
C PRO A 15 -15.96 -4.81 6.37
N THR A 16 -15.03 -5.69 6.77
CA THR A 16 -15.33 -7.04 7.28
C THR A 16 -14.39 -7.43 8.42
N SER A 17 -14.78 -8.43 9.22
CA SER A 17 -13.92 -8.99 10.28
C SER A 17 -12.62 -9.61 9.73
N ALA A 18 -12.70 -10.26 8.56
CA ALA A 18 -11.53 -10.80 7.87
C ALA A 18 -10.53 -9.69 7.47
N ALA A 19 -11.02 -8.53 7.05
CA ALA A 19 -10.20 -7.36 6.78
C ALA A 19 -9.54 -6.79 8.05
N GLY A 20 -10.18 -6.95 9.22
CA GLY A 20 -9.53 -6.66 10.51
C GLY A 20 -8.33 -7.56 10.78
N SER A 21 -8.48 -8.87 10.58
CA SER A 21 -7.35 -9.81 10.72
C SER A 21 -6.21 -9.54 9.74
N MET A 22 -6.54 -9.12 8.52
CA MET A 22 -5.54 -8.71 7.52
C MET A 22 -4.72 -7.50 7.99
N ILE A 23 -5.34 -6.51 8.66
CA ILE A 23 -4.62 -5.37 9.23
C ILE A 23 -3.64 -5.82 10.30
N ASP A 24 -4.08 -6.67 11.23
CA ASP A 24 -3.21 -7.17 12.30
C ASP A 24 -2.00 -7.93 11.74
N GLU A 25 -2.21 -8.70 10.68
CA GLU A 25 -1.15 -9.39 9.96
C GLU A 25 -0.20 -8.42 9.24
N ILE A 26 -0.71 -7.40 8.54
CA ILE A 26 0.10 -6.36 7.89
C ILE A 26 0.96 -5.64 8.94
N VAL A 27 0.37 -5.24 10.07
CA VAL A 27 1.08 -4.57 11.16
C VAL A 27 2.18 -5.49 11.71
N GLY A 28 1.85 -6.75 11.99
CA GLY A 28 2.81 -7.73 12.50
C GLY A 28 3.99 -7.97 11.57
N GLN A 29 3.75 -8.04 10.26
CA GLN A 29 4.79 -8.23 9.26
C GLN A 29 5.64 -6.97 9.08
N LEU A 30 5.02 -5.79 8.94
CA LEU A 30 5.73 -4.53 8.66
C LEU A 30 6.64 -4.07 9.79
N ILE A 31 6.31 -4.36 11.06
CA ILE A 31 7.16 -4.02 12.21
C ILE A 31 8.52 -4.73 12.13
N ALA A 32 8.60 -5.89 11.48
CA ALA A 32 9.82 -6.65 11.32
C ALA A 32 10.64 -6.24 10.08
N VAL A 33 10.12 -5.37 9.21
CA VAL A 33 10.78 -5.03 7.94
C VAL A 33 11.85 -3.95 8.15
N PRO A 34 13.12 -4.21 7.80
CA PRO A 34 14.18 -3.23 7.95
C PRO A 34 13.99 -2.05 6.97
N GLY A 35 14.12 -0.83 7.48
CA GLY A 35 14.01 0.38 6.67
C GLY A 35 12.57 0.80 6.35
N VAL A 36 11.58 0.15 6.98
CA VAL A 36 10.19 0.61 7.01
C VAL A 36 9.88 1.18 8.38
N ASP A 37 9.24 2.34 8.42
CA ASP A 37 8.73 2.98 9.64
C ASP A 37 7.20 2.95 9.61
N LEU A 38 6.58 2.04 10.36
CA LEU A 38 5.13 1.96 10.47
C LEU A 38 4.59 3.02 11.44
N MET A 39 3.60 3.79 11.00
CA MET A 39 2.88 4.75 11.81
C MET A 39 1.38 4.53 11.66
N LEU A 40 0.69 4.44 12.79
CA LEU A 40 -0.76 4.31 12.87
C LEU A 40 -1.36 5.69 13.00
N VAL A 41 -2.26 6.05 12.10
CA VAL A 41 -2.93 7.35 12.09
C VAL A 41 -4.44 7.13 12.12
N ARG A 42 -5.16 7.95 12.88
CA ARG A 42 -6.63 7.91 12.88
C ARG A 42 -7.20 8.29 11.51
N SER A 43 -8.46 7.95 11.29
CA SER A 43 -9.20 8.31 10.07
C SER A 43 -9.14 9.83 9.81
N PRO A 44 -9.09 10.28 8.54
CA PRO A 44 -8.94 11.69 8.16
C PRO A 44 -9.93 12.67 8.79
N GLN A 45 -11.10 12.18 9.21
CA GLN A 45 -12.12 12.97 9.91
C GLN A 45 -11.64 13.51 11.27
N HIS A 46 -10.56 12.97 11.82
CA HIS A 46 -10.00 13.36 13.11
C HIS A 46 -8.72 14.20 12.97
N TRP A 47 -8.31 14.56 11.76
CA TRP A 47 -7.12 15.39 11.49
C TRP A 47 -7.44 16.88 11.65
N GLU A 48 -7.99 17.25 12.81
CA GLU A 48 -8.23 18.66 13.12
C GLU A 48 -6.91 19.42 13.24
N PRO A 49 -6.83 20.70 12.84
CA PRO A 49 -5.63 21.51 12.99
C PRO A 49 -5.15 21.53 14.45
N GLY A 50 -3.91 21.11 14.68
CA GLY A 50 -3.33 21.00 16.02
C GLY A 50 -3.54 19.65 16.72
N SER A 51 -4.22 18.70 16.08
CA SER A 51 -4.23 17.31 16.54
C SER A 51 -2.83 16.69 16.42
N THR A 52 -2.52 15.72 17.28
CA THR A 52 -1.23 15.00 17.22
C THR A 52 -0.99 14.37 15.85
N ASP A 53 -2.03 13.79 15.25
CA ASP A 53 -1.96 13.17 13.92
C ASP A 53 -1.68 14.21 12.83
N HIS A 54 -2.29 15.39 12.91
CA HIS A 54 -1.99 16.48 11.97
C HIS A 54 -0.52 16.91 12.08
N LEU A 55 -0.01 17.08 13.31
CA LEU A 55 1.38 17.48 13.53
C LEU A 55 2.38 16.41 13.10
N THR A 56 2.07 15.12 13.26
CA THR A 56 2.97 14.04 12.81
C THR A 56 3.02 13.96 11.29
N LEU A 57 1.86 14.08 10.62
CA LEU A 57 1.76 14.08 9.16
C LEU A 57 2.46 15.30 8.53
N GLU A 58 2.31 16.48 9.12
CA GLU A 58 2.97 17.71 8.64
C GLU A 58 4.50 17.62 8.73
N ASN A 59 5.03 16.93 9.74
CA ASN A 59 6.47 16.76 9.95
C ASN A 59 7.10 15.60 9.16
N LEU A 60 6.38 14.97 8.22
CA LEU A 60 6.94 13.89 7.42
C LEU A 60 8.03 14.40 6.46
N GLN A 61 9.26 13.92 6.67
CA GLN A 61 10.42 14.34 5.86
C GLN A 61 10.77 13.35 4.74
N ASN A 62 10.38 12.09 4.87
CA ASN A 62 10.72 11.03 3.91
C ASN A 62 9.58 10.77 2.92
N ASP A 63 9.84 9.86 1.98
CA ASP A 63 8.80 9.26 1.16
C ASP A 63 7.83 8.45 2.02
N VAL A 64 6.57 8.45 1.62
CA VAL A 64 5.46 7.94 2.43
C VAL A 64 4.62 6.98 1.59
N ALA A 65 4.38 5.79 2.11
CA ALA A 65 3.35 4.87 1.66
C ALA A 65 2.14 4.96 2.59
N VAL A 66 0.93 4.96 2.03
CA VAL A 66 -0.32 5.12 2.76
C VAL A 66 -1.19 3.91 2.47
N LEU A 67 -1.65 3.25 3.52
CA LEU A 67 -2.54 2.10 3.48
C LEU A 67 -3.90 2.52 4.06
N ASP A 68 -4.95 2.41 3.25
CA ASP A 68 -6.32 2.73 3.66
C ASP A 68 -7.33 1.80 2.97
N TRP A 69 -8.52 1.65 3.56
CA TRP A 69 -9.65 0.92 2.94
C TRP A 69 -10.48 1.80 2.01
N VAL A 70 -10.24 3.11 2.06
CA VAL A 70 -10.91 4.09 1.23
C VAL A 70 -10.21 4.12 -0.14
N PRO A 71 -10.95 4.35 -1.25
CA PRO A 71 -10.35 4.53 -2.56
C PRO A 71 -9.24 5.59 -2.58
N ILE A 72 -8.20 5.32 -3.36
CA ILE A 72 -6.98 6.11 -3.48
C ILE A 72 -7.25 7.61 -3.68
N GLU A 73 -8.25 7.97 -4.49
CA GLU A 73 -8.61 9.36 -4.79
C GLU A 73 -9.04 10.13 -3.54
N GLN A 74 -9.86 9.51 -2.69
CA GLN A 74 -10.37 10.14 -1.48
C GLN A 74 -9.25 10.28 -0.44
N SER A 75 -8.41 9.24 -0.28
CA SER A 75 -7.25 9.31 0.61
C SER A 75 -6.22 10.35 0.11
N ALA A 76 -6.04 10.49 -1.21
CA ALA A 76 -5.19 11.52 -1.81
C ALA A 76 -5.69 12.94 -1.51
N ASP A 77 -7.01 13.17 -1.63
CA ASP A 77 -7.60 14.48 -1.40
C ASP A 77 -7.53 14.88 0.08
N ALA A 78 -7.72 13.93 1.00
CA ALA A 78 -7.53 14.13 2.43
C ALA A 78 -6.06 14.49 2.76
N LEU A 79 -5.12 13.72 2.22
CA LEU A 79 -3.70 13.92 2.49
C LEU A 79 -3.11 15.16 1.83
N ARG A 80 -3.68 15.65 0.72
CA ARG A 80 -3.23 16.88 0.07
C ARG A 80 -3.32 18.10 1.00
N GLN A 81 -4.25 18.09 1.95
CA GLN A 81 -4.42 19.20 2.89
C GLN A 81 -3.30 19.25 3.94
N VAL A 82 -2.78 18.08 4.33
CA VAL A 82 -1.82 17.93 5.44
C VAL A 82 -0.38 17.76 4.92
N CYS A 83 -0.19 16.96 3.87
CA CYS A 83 1.11 16.63 3.29
C CYS A 83 1.37 17.43 2.01
N GLN A 84 1.53 18.75 2.13
CA GLN A 84 1.66 19.65 0.97
C GLN A 84 2.96 19.44 0.17
N ASP A 85 4.00 18.94 0.83
CA ASP A 85 5.32 18.65 0.22
C ASP A 85 5.36 17.32 -0.55
N HIS A 86 4.33 16.48 -0.38
CA HIS A 86 4.30 15.14 -0.95
C HIS A 86 3.45 15.10 -2.21
N ALA A 87 3.99 14.53 -3.27
CA ALA A 87 3.28 14.36 -4.53
C ALA A 87 2.85 12.90 -4.71
N ARG A 88 1.56 12.66 -5.01
CA ARG A 88 1.05 11.35 -5.45
C ARG A 88 1.93 10.84 -6.61
N THR A 89 2.52 9.67 -6.42
CA THR A 89 3.55 9.12 -7.29
C THR A 89 3.14 7.75 -7.78
N ARG A 90 3.35 7.52 -9.08
CA ARG A 90 3.07 6.25 -9.74
C ARG A 90 3.82 5.08 -9.14
N HIS A 91 3.11 3.96 -8.94
CA HIS A 91 3.66 2.67 -8.57
C HIS A 91 2.85 1.53 -9.23
N GLU A 92 3.19 0.28 -8.96
CA GLU A 92 2.59 -0.89 -9.62
C GLU A 92 1.07 -1.00 -9.39
N ASN A 93 0.60 -0.64 -8.19
CA ASN A 93 -0.81 -0.69 -7.81
C ASN A 93 -1.53 0.66 -8.00
N ASP A 94 -0.82 1.71 -8.42
CA ASP A 94 -1.40 3.01 -8.79
C ASP A 94 -0.78 3.51 -10.11
N VAL A 95 -1.26 2.94 -11.21
CA VAL A 95 -0.80 3.25 -12.58
C VAL A 95 -1.28 4.63 -13.05
N VAL A 96 -2.37 5.13 -12.47
CA VAL A 96 -3.02 6.40 -12.84
C VAL A 96 -2.25 7.60 -12.30
N ALA A 97 -1.49 7.44 -11.21
CA ALA A 97 -0.71 8.50 -10.62
C ALA A 97 0.35 9.10 -11.57
N PRO A 98 0.69 10.39 -11.39
CA PRO A 98 1.76 11.05 -12.13
C PRO A 98 3.12 10.37 -11.91
N PRO A 99 4.04 10.43 -12.88
CA PRO A 99 5.41 9.98 -12.67
C PRO A 99 6.09 10.83 -11.58
N PRO A 100 7.11 10.26 -10.89
CA PRO A 100 7.81 10.96 -9.81
C PRO A 100 8.42 12.26 -10.33
N ARG A 101 8.15 13.36 -9.62
CA ARG A 101 8.77 14.66 -9.90
C ARG A 101 10.11 14.73 -9.18
N GLY A 102 11.17 15.08 -9.89
CA GLY A 102 12.48 15.25 -9.28
C GLY A 102 12.47 16.34 -8.21
N GLY A 103 12.91 15.99 -6.99
CA GLY A 103 13.03 16.93 -5.86
C GLY A 103 11.81 17.04 -4.94
N SER A 104 10.67 16.41 -5.25
CA SER A 104 9.53 16.33 -4.33
C SER A 104 9.50 15.00 -3.57
N LYS A 105 9.03 15.02 -2.33
CA LYS A 105 8.75 13.80 -1.56
C LYS A 105 7.62 13.03 -2.24
N CYS A 106 7.69 11.72 -2.23
CA CYS A 106 6.74 10.87 -2.94
C CYS A 106 5.69 10.32 -1.97
N LEU A 107 4.42 10.38 -2.41
CA LEU A 107 3.27 9.79 -1.73
C LEU A 107 2.79 8.59 -2.55
N PHE A 108 2.89 7.40 -1.99
CA PHE A 108 2.36 6.16 -2.56
C PHE A 108 1.09 5.79 -1.82
N LEU A 109 -0.01 5.65 -2.55
CA LEU A 109 -1.30 5.35 -1.96
C LEU A 109 -1.71 3.93 -2.34
N PHE A 110 -2.21 3.19 -1.36
CA PHE A 110 -2.66 1.82 -1.52
C PHE A 110 -4.08 1.70 -0.98
N ASP A 111 -4.96 1.20 -1.83
CA ASP A 111 -6.31 0.78 -1.43
C ASP A 111 -6.24 -0.69 -1.01
N LEU A 112 -6.37 -0.93 0.29
CA LEU A 112 -6.36 -2.25 0.90
C LEU A 112 -7.51 -3.14 0.39
N GLY A 113 -8.59 -2.55 -0.12
CA GLY A 113 -9.69 -3.29 -0.74
C GLY A 113 -9.30 -3.98 -2.06
N GLN A 114 -8.16 -3.62 -2.66
CA GLN A 114 -7.65 -4.23 -3.89
C GLN A 114 -6.71 -5.42 -3.64
N PHE A 115 -6.36 -5.67 -2.39
CA PHE A 115 -5.44 -6.74 -2.00
C PHE A 115 -6.22 -7.92 -1.42
N GLU A 116 -5.85 -9.13 -1.83
CA GLU A 116 -6.45 -10.36 -1.28
C GLU A 116 -5.76 -10.79 0.02
N THR A 117 -4.44 -10.56 0.13
CA THR A 117 -3.65 -10.99 1.29
C THR A 117 -2.74 -9.89 1.84
N ALA A 118 -2.41 -9.99 3.13
CA ALA A 118 -1.45 -9.11 3.79
C ALA A 118 -0.05 -9.17 3.16
N VAL A 119 0.35 -10.37 2.71
CA VAL A 119 1.65 -10.62 2.07
C VAL A 119 1.78 -9.79 0.79
N ASP A 120 0.73 -9.70 -0.01
CA ASP A 120 0.75 -8.92 -1.26
C ASP A 120 1.02 -7.43 -1.00
N VAL A 121 0.46 -6.88 0.10
CA VAL A 121 0.68 -5.49 0.51
C VAL A 121 2.13 -5.28 0.93
N VAL A 122 2.67 -6.18 1.75
CA VAL A 122 4.04 -6.12 2.25
C VAL A 122 5.05 -6.24 1.09
N ASP A 123 4.80 -7.16 0.15
CA ASP A 123 5.61 -7.33 -1.05
C ASP A 123 5.58 -6.07 -1.93
N ALA A 124 4.41 -5.43 -2.09
CA ALA A 124 4.29 -4.18 -2.83
C ALA A 124 5.09 -3.04 -2.18
N ILE A 125 5.05 -2.93 -0.85
CA ILE A 125 5.85 -1.95 -0.08
C ILE A 125 7.35 -2.23 -0.27
N HIS A 126 7.76 -3.51 -0.20
CA HIS A 126 9.15 -3.90 -0.39
C HIS A 126 9.66 -3.54 -1.79
N ARG A 127 8.87 -3.76 -2.84
CA ARG A 127 9.21 -3.35 -4.21
C ARG A 127 9.42 -1.85 -4.33
N ILE A 128 8.57 -1.04 -3.69
CA ILE A 128 8.77 0.42 -3.65
C ILE A 128 10.08 0.76 -2.95
N GLN A 129 10.35 0.15 -1.80
CA GLN A 129 11.57 0.37 -1.05
C GLN A 129 12.82 0.01 -1.88
N GLU A 130 12.84 -1.16 -2.53
CA GLU A 130 13.91 -1.61 -3.42
C GLU A 130 14.15 -0.64 -4.58
N SER A 131 13.07 -0.16 -5.22
CA SER A 131 13.17 0.80 -6.33
C SER A 131 13.81 2.13 -5.93
N ARG A 132 13.77 2.47 -4.63
CA ARG A 132 14.32 3.69 -4.04
C ARG A 132 15.75 3.49 -3.52
N GLN A 133 16.17 2.25 -3.32
CA GLN A 133 17.53 1.99 -2.88
C GLN A 133 18.50 2.35 -4.00
N VAL A 134 19.30 3.39 -3.75
CA VAL A 134 20.41 3.74 -4.63
C VAL A 134 21.49 2.67 -4.46
N CYS A 135 21.54 1.70 -5.39
CA CYS A 135 22.65 0.77 -5.48
C CYS A 135 23.91 1.55 -5.90
N THR A 136 24.67 2.01 -4.92
CA THR A 136 25.99 2.60 -5.18
C THR A 136 26.97 1.47 -5.45
N PHE A 137 27.36 1.29 -6.71
CA PHE A 137 28.51 0.47 -7.07
C PHE A 137 29.77 1.34 -7.06
N GLN A 138 30.85 0.85 -6.45
CA GLN A 138 32.12 1.56 -6.45
C GLN A 138 32.75 1.48 -7.85
N LEU A 139 32.53 2.52 -8.66
CA LEU A 139 33.30 2.81 -9.87
C LEU A 139 34.66 3.41 -9.48
N LEU A 140 35.55 2.64 -8.85
CA LEU A 140 37.02 2.76 -8.94
C LEU A 140 37.67 1.81 -7.95
N GLY A 141 37.99 0.60 -8.42
CA GLY A 141 39.24 -0.01 -8.05
C GLY A 141 40.34 0.74 -8.78
N THR A 142 41.15 1.53 -8.07
CA THR A 142 42.51 1.77 -8.50
C THR A 142 43.22 0.42 -8.53
N THR A 143 43.47 -0.08 -9.74
CA THR A 143 44.43 -1.13 -10.10
C THR A 143 44.65 -2.26 -9.09
N ALA A 144 43.89 -3.34 -9.24
CA ALA A 144 44.45 -4.67 -9.11
C ALA A 144 43.79 -5.55 -10.18
N ALA A 145 44.55 -5.85 -11.22
CA ALA A 145 44.16 -6.80 -12.24
C ALA A 145 43.75 -8.13 -11.56
N PRO A 146 42.70 -8.82 -12.02
CA PRO A 146 42.45 -10.18 -11.58
C PRO A 146 43.61 -11.04 -12.10
N GLN A 147 44.55 -11.40 -11.21
CA GLN A 147 45.48 -12.47 -11.50
C GLN A 147 44.65 -13.74 -11.70
N LYS A 148 44.54 -14.18 -12.96
CA LYS A 148 44.33 -15.58 -13.30
C LYS A 148 45.51 -16.35 -12.72
N THR A 149 45.37 -16.87 -11.50
CA THR A 149 46.15 -18.04 -11.09
C THR A 149 45.46 -19.24 -11.69
N ASN A 150 45.77 -19.47 -12.96
CA ASN A 150 45.67 -20.77 -13.59
C ASN A 150 46.75 -21.65 -12.95
N VAL A 151 46.37 -22.41 -11.93
CA VAL A 151 47.20 -23.50 -11.41
C VAL A 151 46.41 -24.77 -11.65
N ASP A 152 46.71 -25.43 -12.76
CA ASP A 152 47.02 -26.87 -12.78
C ASP A 152 47.65 -27.19 -14.14
N PRO A 153 48.79 -27.92 -14.15
CA PRO A 153 48.63 -29.34 -14.45
C PRO A 153 49.69 -30.27 -13.80
N VAL A 154 49.23 -31.34 -13.15
CA VAL A 154 49.87 -32.65 -13.25
C VAL A 154 48.81 -33.69 -13.60
N GLY A 155 48.83 -34.11 -14.86
CA GLY A 155 48.48 -35.43 -15.39
C GLY A 155 47.15 -36.06 -14.97
N THR A 156 46.25 -36.27 -15.96
CA THR A 156 45.89 -37.62 -16.44
C THR A 156 44.99 -37.55 -17.67
N LYS A 157 45.54 -38.10 -18.76
CA LYS A 157 44.97 -38.69 -19.98
C LYS A 157 43.45 -38.62 -20.27
N GLY A 158 43.18 -38.27 -21.53
CA GLY A 158 42.07 -38.78 -22.36
C GLY A 158 40.84 -37.88 -22.39
N GLY A 159 40.25 -37.49 -23.52
CA GLY A 159 40.47 -37.77 -24.93
C GLY A 159 39.32 -37.15 -25.74
N ILE A 160 39.67 -36.49 -26.85
CA ILE A 160 39.01 -36.55 -28.16
C ILE A 160 37.59 -35.94 -28.37
N ARG A 161 37.57 -35.00 -29.34
CA ARG A 161 36.53 -34.56 -30.31
C ARG A 161 35.49 -33.51 -29.85
N GLU A 162 35.50 -32.28 -30.37
CA GLU A 162 35.31 -31.80 -31.76
C GLU A 162 33.83 -31.90 -32.20
N ASN A 163 33.14 -30.76 -32.32
CA ASN A 163 32.76 -30.15 -33.61
C ASN A 163 31.39 -29.42 -33.60
N SER A 164 31.41 -28.25 -34.25
CA SER A 164 30.36 -27.67 -35.12
C SER A 164 29.04 -27.10 -34.57
N ASP A 165 28.88 -25.80 -34.88
CA ASP A 165 27.77 -25.18 -35.62
C ASP A 165 26.32 -25.50 -35.22
N ARG A 166 25.57 -24.44 -34.85
CA ARG A 166 24.52 -23.86 -35.71
C ARG A 166 23.84 -22.63 -35.09
N ARG A 167 23.67 -21.62 -35.95
CA ARG A 167 22.94 -20.35 -35.79
C ARG A 167 21.40 -20.56 -35.99
N PRO A 168 20.53 -19.52 -35.96
CA PRO A 168 19.28 -19.49 -35.21
C PRO A 168 18.02 -19.66 -36.09
N THR A 169 16.84 -19.88 -35.50
CA THR A 169 15.57 -19.66 -36.22
C THR A 169 14.47 -19.15 -35.29
N SER A 170 13.94 -17.97 -35.62
CA SER A 170 12.58 -17.54 -35.27
C SER A 170 11.56 -18.29 -36.14
N PRO A 171 10.27 -18.28 -35.74
CA PRO A 171 9.28 -17.81 -36.69
C PRO A 171 8.20 -16.90 -36.06
N ARG A 172 7.70 -16.01 -36.93
CA ARG A 172 6.56 -15.09 -36.80
C ARG A 172 5.34 -15.72 -37.47
N ALA A 173 4.13 -15.56 -36.91
CA ALA A 173 2.88 -15.47 -37.67
C ALA A 173 1.69 -14.98 -36.81
N ASN A 174 1.13 -13.82 -37.18
CA ASN A 174 -0.31 -13.46 -37.13
C ASN A 174 -0.92 -13.85 -38.51
N PRO A 175 -2.26 -13.91 -38.80
CA PRO A 175 -3.33 -12.96 -38.38
C PRO A 175 -4.80 -13.51 -38.29
N GLY A 176 -5.78 -12.63 -38.07
CA GLY A 176 -7.24 -12.83 -38.34
C GLY A 176 -8.13 -12.22 -37.24
N VAL A 177 -8.70 -11.01 -37.35
CA VAL A 177 -9.89 -10.54 -38.12
C VAL A 177 -11.23 -11.13 -37.64
N GLY A 178 -12.13 -10.26 -37.17
CA GLY A 178 -13.56 -10.53 -36.93
C GLY A 178 -14.31 -9.31 -36.37
N GLU A 179 -15.03 -8.61 -37.26
CA GLU A 179 -15.98 -7.51 -37.01
C GLU A 179 -17.30 -7.96 -36.37
N SER A 180 -17.98 -7.05 -35.64
CA SER A 180 -19.41 -6.67 -35.77
C SER A 180 -19.95 -6.07 -34.46
N SER A 181 -20.46 -4.83 -34.48
CA SER A 181 -21.90 -4.43 -34.51
C SER A 181 -22.67 -4.81 -33.23
N ASN A 182 -23.59 -4.06 -32.63
CA ASN A 182 -24.26 -2.78 -32.89
C ASN A 182 -25.08 -2.43 -31.62
N ASN A 183 -25.35 -1.13 -31.42
CA ASN A 183 -26.51 -0.46 -30.80
C ASN A 183 -27.48 -1.19 -29.84
N SER A 184 -27.86 -0.49 -28.75
CA SER A 184 -29.24 -0.01 -28.40
C SER A 184 -29.17 0.56 -26.96
N ASP A 185 -29.32 1.87 -26.73
CA ASP A 185 -30.60 2.55 -26.45
C ASP A 185 -31.56 1.78 -25.53
N ALA A 186 -31.79 2.31 -24.31
CA ALA A 186 -33.12 2.71 -23.85
C ALA A 186 -33.12 3.07 -22.36
N ALA A 187 -33.64 4.26 -22.10
CA ALA A 187 -34.05 4.76 -20.80
C ALA A 187 -35.11 3.86 -20.12
N SER A 188 -35.09 3.80 -18.80
CA SER A 188 -36.30 3.62 -18.00
C SER A 188 -36.16 4.31 -16.64
N ARG A 189 -36.82 5.47 -16.58
CA ARG A 189 -37.39 6.07 -15.37
C ARG A 189 -38.58 5.21 -14.92
N ALA A 190 -38.66 4.94 -13.62
CA ALA A 190 -39.88 4.86 -12.78
C ALA A 190 -39.44 4.37 -11.39
N ASP A 191 -39.23 5.27 -10.44
CA ASP A 191 -40.17 5.70 -9.39
C ASP A 191 -40.23 4.78 -8.15
N PRO A 192 -40.28 5.36 -6.93
CA PRO A 192 -39.87 4.72 -5.69
C PRO A 192 -41.04 4.04 -4.99
N LYS A 193 -40.85 2.78 -4.56
CA LYS A 193 -41.71 2.17 -3.55
C LYS A 193 -41.15 2.41 -2.16
N ARG A 194 -41.67 3.49 -1.58
CA ARG A 194 -41.96 3.67 -0.15
C ARG A 194 -42.24 2.34 0.56
N ALA A 195 -41.30 1.91 1.40
CA ALA A 195 -41.54 0.96 2.47
C ALA A 195 -41.26 1.68 3.79
N GLU A 196 -42.37 2.01 4.44
CA GLU A 196 -42.53 2.62 5.73
C GLU A 196 -42.02 1.63 6.79
N ASN A 197 -40.86 1.90 7.38
CA ASN A 197 -40.41 1.19 8.58
C ASN A 197 -40.04 2.22 9.64
N GLN A 198 -41.09 2.76 10.27
CA GLN A 198 -41.01 3.44 11.55
C GLN A 198 -40.56 2.43 12.60
N ARG A 199 -39.24 2.32 12.81
CA ARG A 199 -38.70 1.84 14.07
C ARG A 199 -38.29 3.05 14.88
N SER A 200 -39.04 3.23 15.96
CA SER A 200 -38.86 4.17 17.06
C SER A 200 -37.39 4.43 17.40
N ALA A 201 -36.82 5.48 16.81
CA ALA A 201 -35.66 6.13 17.39
C ALA A 201 -36.18 6.95 18.57
N LYS A 202 -36.09 6.35 19.76
CA LYS A 202 -36.32 6.98 21.04
C LYS A 202 -35.30 8.12 21.13
N THR A 203 -35.73 9.33 20.78
CA THR A 203 -35.02 10.56 21.05
C THR A 203 -34.97 10.71 22.57
N LEU A 204 -33.96 10.12 23.22
CA LEU A 204 -33.55 10.57 24.54
C LEU A 204 -32.81 11.88 24.33
N THR A 205 -33.63 12.93 24.32
CA THR A 205 -33.32 14.17 25.03
C THR A 205 -32.40 13.88 26.21
N ASN A 206 -31.29 14.61 26.22
CA ASN A 206 -30.38 14.79 27.34
C ASN A 206 -31.17 15.34 28.55
N PRO A 207 -31.26 14.59 29.66
CA PRO A 207 -31.04 15.22 30.94
C PRO A 207 -29.94 14.48 31.70
N ASP A 208 -28.98 15.25 32.19
CA ASP A 208 -28.05 14.88 33.26
C ASP A 208 -27.25 13.59 33.04
N SER A 209 -26.17 13.72 32.26
CA SER A 209 -25.07 12.74 32.14
C SER A 209 -24.53 12.23 33.48
N HIS A 210 -24.77 12.93 34.59
CA HIS A 210 -24.43 12.48 35.94
C HIS A 210 -25.32 11.33 36.44
N GLN A 211 -26.63 11.35 36.17
CA GLN A 211 -27.53 10.25 36.58
C GLN A 211 -27.32 8.98 35.75
N ALA A 212 -26.85 9.12 34.51
CA ALA A 212 -26.47 7.99 33.67
C ALA A 212 -25.19 7.29 34.18
N LEU A 213 -24.25 8.05 34.76
CA LEU A 213 -23.04 7.49 35.36
C LEU A 213 -23.31 6.82 36.70
N ASP A 214 -24.17 7.39 37.55
CA ASP A 214 -24.55 6.76 38.83
C ASP A 214 -25.25 5.41 38.60
N ARG A 215 -26.09 5.31 37.57
CA ARG A 215 -26.70 4.01 37.19
C ARG A 215 -25.69 2.96 36.71
N LEU A 216 -24.64 3.38 36.01
CA LEU A 216 -23.59 2.46 35.57
C LEU A 216 -22.69 2.01 36.73
N LEU A 217 -22.58 2.83 37.80
CA LEU A 217 -21.87 2.46 39.03
C LEU A 217 -22.66 1.44 39.86
N ASP A 218 -23.98 1.64 39.99
CA ASP A 218 -24.85 0.68 40.68
C ASP A 218 -24.90 -0.69 39.96
N GLU A 219 -24.93 -0.70 38.60
CA GLU A 219 -24.89 -1.95 37.82
C GLU A 219 -23.54 -2.69 37.90
N LEU A 220 -22.44 -1.99 38.19
CA LEU A 220 -21.12 -2.60 38.36
C LEU A 220 -20.95 -3.27 39.74
N ASP A 221 -21.60 -2.73 40.77
CA ASP A 221 -21.58 -3.27 42.13
C ASP A 221 -22.43 -4.55 42.27
N GLU A 222 -23.46 -4.71 41.42
CA GLU A 222 -24.32 -5.90 41.41
C GLU A 222 -23.69 -7.11 40.67
N LEU A 223 -22.58 -6.91 39.96
CA LEU A 223 -21.92 -7.92 39.13
C LEU A 223 -20.78 -8.68 39.83
N ASP A 224 -20.49 -8.40 41.11
CA ASP A 224 -19.49 -9.11 41.92
C ASP A 224 -20.14 -9.78 43.16
N PRO A 225 -20.51 -11.08 43.12
CA PRO A 225 -21.11 -11.81 44.24
C PRO A 225 -20.11 -12.26 45.33
#